data_AF-W5ND02-F1
#
_entry.id   AF-W5ND02-F1
#
_cell.length_a   1.000
_cell.length_b   1.000
_cell.length_c   1.000
_cell.angle_alpha   90.00
_cell.angle_beta   90.00
_cell.angle_gamma   90.00
#
_symmetry.space_group_name_H-M   'P 1'
#
loop_
_entity.id
_entity.type
_entity.pdbx_description
1 polymer ?
#
loop_
_entity_poly.entity_id
_entity_poly.type
_entity_poly.pdbx_seq_one_letter_code
_entity_poly.pdbx_strand_id
1 'polypeptide(L)'
;MRQAAEIFLVQILEQDSLAGIVRFDSSAVILQHLTLVSGLAVRTELARKLPTQASGGTNICEGLNKGFEVLREDDQDVAGTEIILLTDGEDSNVGSCLQTAQSSGVTIHTVALGPSADPLLEQFALRTGRDPPLCESHTEPVLTPLSLLTDPGVSSPTQSLS
;
A
#
# COMPACT_ATOMS: atom_id res chain seq x y z
N MET A 1 1.19 13.54 1.01
CA MET A 1 0.89 12.08 0.90
C MET A 1 -0.60 11.77 0.99
N ARG A 2 -1.33 12.31 1.99
CA ARG A 2 -2.77 12.04 2.19
C ARG A 2 -3.66 12.23 0.94
N GLN A 3 -3.41 13.27 0.13
CA GLN A 3 -4.26 13.60 -1.01
C GLN A 3 -4.29 12.50 -2.10
N ALA A 4 -3.15 11.85 -2.37
CA ALA A 4 -3.09 10.75 -3.35
C ALA A 4 -3.88 9.53 -2.84
N ALA A 5 -3.68 9.17 -1.57
CA ALA A 5 -4.45 8.10 -0.91
C ALA A 5 -5.95 8.39 -0.87
N GLU A 6 -6.34 9.65 -0.60
CA GLU A 6 -7.73 10.09 -0.54
C GLU A 6 -8.41 9.99 -1.91
N ILE A 7 -7.74 10.45 -2.98
CA ILE A 7 -8.22 10.30 -4.35
C ILE A 7 -8.37 8.82 -4.70
N PHE A 8 -7.40 7.99 -4.35
CA PHE A 8 -7.45 6.56 -4.63
C PHE A 8 -8.68 5.90 -3.99
N LEU A 9 -8.90 6.10 -2.69
CA LEU A 9 -10.03 5.52 -1.97
C LEU A 9 -11.39 6.03 -2.46
N VAL A 10 -11.49 7.32 -2.80
CA VAL A 10 -12.77 7.94 -3.15
C VAL A 10 -13.13 7.73 -4.62
N GLN A 11 -12.15 7.77 -5.53
CA GLN A 11 -12.39 7.83 -6.97
C GLN A 11 -11.95 6.60 -7.75
N ILE A 12 -10.93 5.88 -7.30
CA ILE A 12 -10.27 4.83 -8.11
C ILE A 12 -10.67 3.44 -7.66
N LEU A 13 -10.68 3.21 -6.35
CA LEU A 13 -11.01 1.90 -5.77
C LEU A 13 -12.38 1.43 -6.28
N GLU A 14 -12.55 0.16 -6.64
CA GLU A 14 -13.80 -0.33 -7.21
C GLU A 14 -14.87 -0.55 -6.12
N GLN A 15 -16.13 -0.67 -6.52
CA GLN A 15 -17.20 -1.03 -5.59
C GLN A 15 -17.12 -2.52 -5.29
N ASP A 16 -17.51 -2.91 -4.07
CA ASP A 16 -17.51 -4.29 -3.59
C ASP A 16 -16.09 -4.89 -3.39
N SER A 17 -15.03 -4.09 -3.51
CA SER A 17 -13.66 -4.45 -3.10
C SER A 17 -13.48 -4.37 -1.58
N LEU A 18 -12.54 -5.15 -1.04
CA LEU A 18 -12.07 -5.04 0.35
C LEU A 18 -10.87 -4.11 0.44
N ALA A 19 -10.89 -3.19 1.41
CA ALA A 19 -9.80 -2.24 1.63
C ALA A 19 -9.33 -2.21 3.08
N GLY A 20 -8.01 -2.28 3.27
CA GLY A 20 -7.30 -2.09 4.53
C GLY A 20 -6.40 -0.86 4.51
N ILE A 21 -6.12 -0.27 5.67
CA ILE A 21 -5.21 0.87 5.81
C ILE A 21 -4.18 0.57 6.88
N VAL A 22 -2.91 0.63 6.48
CA VAL A 22 -1.78 0.51 7.38
C VAL A 22 -0.93 1.78 7.29
N ARG A 23 -0.57 2.31 8.44
CA ARG A 23 0.37 3.43 8.58
C ARG A 23 1.68 2.88 9.08
N PHE A 24 2.77 3.31 8.49
CA PHE A 24 4.11 2.97 8.95
C PHE A 24 4.96 4.22 9.07
N ASP A 25 5.82 4.25 10.07
CA ASP A 25 6.89 5.23 10.28
C ASP A 25 8.15 4.46 10.68
N SER A 26 8.70 4.69 11.87
CA SER A 26 9.65 3.77 12.51
C SER A 26 9.01 2.41 12.88
N SER A 27 7.68 2.38 12.99
CA SER A 27 6.86 1.20 13.34
C SER A 27 5.59 1.15 12.49
N ALA A 28 4.94 -0.01 12.38
CA ALA A 28 3.70 -0.16 11.61
C ALA A 28 2.47 -0.43 12.48
N VAL A 29 1.37 0.25 12.14
CA VAL A 29 0.08 0.15 12.84
C VAL A 29 -1.05 -0.01 11.82
N ILE A 30 -1.93 -0.97 12.07
CA ILE A 30 -3.18 -1.16 11.33
C ILE A 30 -4.15 -0.05 11.77
N LEU A 31 -4.50 0.85 10.86
CA LEU A 31 -5.51 1.89 11.11
C LEU A 31 -6.92 1.40 10.77
N GLN A 32 -7.00 0.47 9.83
CA GLN A 32 -8.23 -0.11 9.35
C GLN A 32 -7.98 -1.55 8.85
N HIS A 33 -8.71 -2.49 9.43
CA HIS A 33 -8.82 -3.88 8.94
C HIS A 33 -9.60 -3.93 7.62
N LEU A 34 -9.58 -5.07 6.93
CA LEU A 34 -10.29 -5.23 5.66
C LEU A 34 -11.78 -4.88 5.79
N THR A 35 -12.20 -3.86 5.04
CA THR A 35 -13.58 -3.37 5.02
C THR A 35 -14.13 -3.39 3.61
N LEU A 36 -15.33 -3.94 3.45
CA LEU A 36 -16.04 -3.96 2.18
C LEU A 36 -16.47 -2.55 1.76
N VAL A 37 -16.05 -2.13 0.57
CA VAL A 37 -16.38 -0.83 0.01
C VAL A 37 -17.73 -0.86 -0.71
N SER A 38 -18.79 -0.75 0.08
CA SER A 38 -20.18 -0.79 -0.39
C SER A 38 -20.73 0.54 -0.91
N GLY A 39 -19.95 1.63 -0.84
CA GLY A 39 -20.37 2.94 -1.36
C GLY A 39 -19.59 4.13 -0.81
N LEU A 40 -20.07 5.34 -1.15
CA LEU A 40 -19.37 6.61 -0.84
C LEU A 40 -19.16 6.86 0.66
N ALA A 41 -20.10 6.41 1.50
CA ALA A 41 -19.99 6.58 2.96
C ALA A 41 -18.76 5.85 3.52
N VAL A 42 -18.57 4.59 3.13
CA VAL A 42 -17.41 3.78 3.52
C VAL A 42 -16.12 4.40 2.98
N ARG A 43 -16.10 4.83 1.71
CA ARG A 43 -14.94 5.50 1.12
C ARG A 43 -14.51 6.75 1.88
N THR A 44 -15.49 7.55 2.30
CA THR A 44 -15.25 8.77 3.09
C THR A 44 -14.74 8.41 4.49
N GLU A 45 -15.25 7.35 5.09
CA GLU A 45 -14.76 6.85 6.38
C GLU A 45 -13.30 6.38 6.27
N LEU A 46 -12.97 5.57 5.26
CA LEU A 46 -11.62 5.12 4.96
C LEU A 46 -10.67 6.32 4.76
N ALA A 47 -11.08 7.31 3.97
CA ALA A 47 -10.30 8.53 3.74
C ALA A 47 -10.01 9.30 5.04
N ARG A 48 -10.96 9.33 5.99
CA ARG A 48 -10.77 9.97 7.30
C ARG A 48 -9.77 9.23 8.20
N LYS A 49 -9.53 7.94 7.95
CA LYS A 49 -8.55 7.12 8.69
C LYS A 49 -7.13 7.33 8.18
N LEU A 50 -6.94 7.98 7.03
CA LEU A 50 -5.61 8.25 6.51
C LEU A 50 -4.80 9.12 7.49
N PRO A 51 -3.51 8.83 7.67
CA PRO A 51 -2.65 9.61 8.56
C PRO A 51 -2.54 11.06 8.08
N THR A 52 -2.54 11.98 9.05
CA THR A 52 -2.54 13.43 8.81
C THR A 52 -1.19 14.10 9.08
N GLN A 53 -0.28 13.44 9.80
CA GLN A 53 0.98 14.02 10.24
C GLN A 53 2.15 13.06 10.09
N ALA A 54 3.23 13.57 9.48
CA ALA A 54 4.60 13.08 9.47
C ALA A 54 5.20 12.98 10.87
N SER A 55 5.57 11.79 11.32
CA SER A 55 6.43 11.65 12.50
C SER A 55 7.15 10.32 12.48
N GLY A 56 8.45 10.31 12.80
CA GLY A 56 9.27 9.10 12.89
C GLY A 56 10.25 8.98 11.72
N GLY A 57 10.89 7.80 11.63
CA GLY A 57 11.67 7.40 10.46
C GLY A 57 10.80 6.62 9.46
N THR A 58 11.45 5.85 8.61
CA THR A 58 10.79 5.07 7.55
C THR A 58 11.20 3.60 7.66
N ASN A 59 10.22 2.72 7.87
CA ASN A 59 10.38 1.27 7.95
C ASN A 59 9.33 0.58 7.08
N ILE A 60 9.64 0.46 5.79
CA ILE A 60 8.76 -0.06 4.76
C ILE A 60 8.48 -1.54 4.99
N CYS A 61 9.49 -2.29 5.40
CA CYS A 61 9.34 -3.74 5.61
C CYS A 61 8.37 -4.06 6.75
N GLU A 62 8.35 -3.27 7.82
CA GLU A 62 7.35 -3.44 8.88
C GLU A 62 5.95 -3.08 8.39
N GLY A 63 5.83 -2.03 7.57
CA GLY A 63 4.59 -1.67 6.89
C GLY A 63 4.05 -2.80 6.03
N LEU A 64 4.89 -3.41 5.19
CA LEU A 64 4.54 -4.56 4.36
C LEU A 64 4.11 -5.77 5.19
N ASN A 65 4.83 -6.08 6.28
CA ASN A 65 4.47 -7.18 7.17
C ASN A 65 3.07 -6.99 7.79
N LYS A 66 2.74 -5.78 8.23
CA LYS A 66 1.38 -5.45 8.71
C LYS A 66 0.35 -5.43 7.59
N GLY A 67 0.72 -5.01 6.39
CA GLY A 67 -0.12 -5.15 5.20
C GLY A 67 -0.50 -6.61 4.94
N PHE A 68 0.47 -7.52 5.02
CA PHE A 68 0.22 -8.97 4.87
C PHE A 68 -0.60 -9.54 6.02
N GLU A 69 -0.48 -9.02 7.24
CA GLU A 69 -1.35 -9.41 8.36
C GLU A 69 -2.81 -9.08 8.06
N VAL A 70 -3.08 -7.85 7.57
CA VAL A 70 -4.42 -7.42 7.17
C VAL A 70 -4.97 -8.24 6.00
N LEU A 71 -4.15 -8.48 4.98
CA LEU A 71 -4.59 -9.23 3.79
C LEU A 71 -4.93 -10.69 4.09
N ARG A 72 -4.25 -11.32 5.06
CA ARG A 72 -4.57 -12.70 5.48
C ARG A 72 -5.91 -12.82 6.21
N GLU A 73 -6.55 -11.72 6.60
CA GLU A 73 -7.84 -11.77 7.31
C GLU A 73 -8.99 -12.32 6.45
N ASP A 74 -8.88 -12.23 5.13
CA ASP A 74 -9.90 -12.71 4.18
C ASP A 74 -9.80 -14.23 3.98
N ASP A 75 -8.77 -14.69 3.25
CA ASP A 75 -8.62 -16.09 2.84
C ASP A 75 -7.35 -16.77 3.38
N GLN A 76 -6.65 -16.15 4.36
CA GLN A 76 -5.36 -16.62 4.91
C GLN A 76 -4.20 -16.67 3.90
N ASP A 77 -4.44 -16.41 2.62
CA ASP A 77 -3.45 -16.22 1.56
C ASP A 77 -3.36 -14.74 1.17
N VAL A 78 -2.17 -14.31 0.75
CA VAL A 78 -1.92 -12.96 0.21
C VAL A 78 -1.59 -12.99 -1.27
N ALA A 79 -1.45 -14.18 -1.88
CA ALA A 79 -1.23 -14.31 -3.31
C ALA A 79 -2.42 -13.77 -4.11
N GLY A 80 -2.14 -13.02 -5.18
CA GLY A 80 -3.17 -12.38 -6.01
C GLY A 80 -3.81 -11.13 -5.38
N THR A 81 -3.43 -10.76 -4.16
CA THR A 81 -3.86 -9.49 -3.55
C THR A 81 -2.95 -8.33 -3.96
N GLU A 82 -3.41 -7.11 -3.72
CA GLU A 82 -2.68 -5.91 -4.10
C GLU A 82 -2.31 -5.06 -2.87
N ILE A 83 -1.19 -4.36 -2.98
CA ILE A 83 -0.74 -3.35 -2.03
C ILE A 83 -0.35 -2.09 -2.79
N ILE A 84 -0.85 -0.93 -2.36
CA ILE A 84 -0.35 0.36 -2.81
C ILE A 84 0.51 0.96 -1.71
N LEU A 85 1.81 1.05 -1.95
CA LEU A 85 2.80 1.63 -1.06
C LEU A 85 3.06 3.10 -1.43
N LEU A 86 2.62 4.02 -0.58
CA LEU A 86 2.94 5.45 -0.68
C LEU A 86 4.06 5.78 0.33
N THR A 87 5.21 6.25 -0.15
CA THR A 87 6.38 6.60 0.69
C THR A 87 7.22 7.70 0.04
N ASP A 88 7.98 8.45 0.84
CA ASP A 88 9.05 9.32 0.34
C ASP A 88 10.32 8.53 -0.07
N GLY A 89 10.40 7.28 0.38
CA GLY A 89 11.31 6.26 -0.06
C GLY A 89 12.68 6.26 0.61
N GLU A 90 12.87 7.00 1.69
CA GLU A 90 14.15 7.05 2.40
C GLU A 90 14.26 5.91 3.44
N ASP A 91 14.37 4.64 2.99
CA ASP A 91 14.58 3.48 3.86
C ASP A 91 15.78 2.62 3.42
N SER A 92 16.89 2.75 4.15
CA SER A 92 18.14 2.01 3.92
C SER A 92 18.01 0.47 4.02
N ASN A 93 16.93 -0.06 4.60
CA ASN A 93 16.72 -1.49 4.82
C ASN A 93 15.63 -2.09 3.91
N VAL A 94 15.07 -1.31 2.98
CA VAL A 94 13.95 -1.74 2.14
C VAL A 94 14.24 -3.02 1.34
N GLY A 95 15.50 -3.25 0.96
CA GLY A 95 15.92 -4.46 0.24
C GLY A 95 15.73 -5.77 1.03
N SER A 96 15.66 -5.71 2.35
CA SER A 96 15.58 -6.90 3.22
C SER A 96 14.26 -7.68 3.06
N CYS A 97 13.17 -7.01 2.69
CA CYS A 97 11.86 -7.62 2.51
C CYS A 97 11.47 -7.85 1.04
N LEU A 98 12.29 -7.43 0.07
CA LEU A 98 11.97 -7.56 -1.36
C LEU A 98 11.77 -9.03 -1.77
N GLN A 99 12.64 -9.94 -1.32
CA GLN A 99 12.52 -11.36 -1.65
C GLN A 99 11.24 -11.98 -1.05
N THR A 100 10.90 -11.60 0.19
CA THR A 100 9.68 -12.05 0.86
C THR A 100 8.44 -11.55 0.12
N ALA A 101 8.42 -10.27 -0.24
CA ALA A 101 7.34 -9.67 -1.01
C ALA A 101 7.18 -10.29 -2.40
N GLN A 102 8.28 -10.62 -3.08
CA GLN A 102 8.23 -11.34 -4.35
C GLN A 102 7.66 -12.75 -4.17
N SER A 103 8.09 -13.46 -3.13
CA SER A 103 7.69 -14.86 -2.91
C SER A 103 6.26 -15.00 -2.39
N SER A 104 5.65 -13.92 -1.90
CA SER A 104 4.28 -13.95 -1.36
C SER A 104 3.20 -13.87 -2.45
N GLY A 105 3.54 -13.63 -3.71
CA GLY A 105 2.57 -13.56 -4.81
C GLY A 105 1.64 -12.34 -4.77
N VAL A 106 1.92 -11.37 -3.90
CA VAL A 106 1.21 -10.09 -3.82
C VAL A 106 1.70 -9.18 -4.95
N THR A 107 0.88 -8.23 -5.41
CA THR A 107 1.30 -7.14 -6.30
C THR A 107 1.52 -5.88 -5.49
N ILE A 108 2.71 -5.26 -5.58
CA ILE A 108 3.02 -4.03 -4.84
C ILE A 108 3.22 -2.87 -5.80
N HIS A 109 2.28 -1.93 -5.78
CA HIS A 109 2.37 -0.67 -6.50
C HIS A 109 3.05 0.37 -5.62
N THR A 110 4.19 0.90 -6.06
CA THR A 110 4.93 1.91 -5.31
C THR A 110 4.71 3.30 -5.89
N VAL A 111 4.35 4.27 -5.04
CA VAL A 111 4.34 5.69 -5.38
C VAL A 111 5.36 6.39 -4.49
N ALA A 112 6.54 6.65 -5.07
CA ALA A 112 7.60 7.40 -4.44
C ALA A 112 7.31 8.91 -4.51
N LEU A 113 7.34 9.59 -3.36
CA LEU A 113 6.99 11.00 -3.20
C LEU A 113 8.19 11.79 -2.68
N GLY A 114 9.27 11.82 -3.45
CA GLY A 114 10.48 12.57 -3.12
C GLY A 114 11.61 12.30 -4.11
N PRO A 115 12.57 13.24 -4.28
CA PRO A 115 13.71 13.05 -5.18
C PRO A 115 14.75 12.05 -4.65
N SER A 116 14.69 11.70 -3.36
CA SER A 116 15.64 10.84 -2.65
C SER A 116 15.16 9.40 -2.48
N ALA A 117 14.03 9.04 -3.10
CA ALA A 117 13.45 7.71 -2.93
C ALA A 117 14.44 6.61 -3.34
N ASP A 118 14.51 5.54 -2.53
CA ASP A 118 15.41 4.43 -2.78
C ASP A 118 15.09 3.77 -4.13
N PRO A 119 16.07 3.62 -5.04
CA PRO A 119 15.86 3.00 -6.35
C PRO A 119 15.35 1.55 -6.27
N LEU A 120 15.49 0.87 -5.12
CA LEU A 120 14.92 -0.44 -4.87
C LEU A 120 13.39 -0.44 -4.86
N LEU A 121 12.73 0.69 -4.63
CA LEU A 121 11.26 0.78 -4.68
C LEU A 121 10.71 0.41 -6.06
N GLU A 122 11.41 0.79 -7.13
CA GLU A 122 11.05 0.37 -8.48
C GLU A 122 11.11 -1.15 -8.62
N GLN A 123 12.01 -1.83 -7.89
CA GLN A 123 12.10 -3.29 -7.94
C GLN A 123 10.92 -3.99 -7.28
N PHE A 124 10.22 -3.37 -6.32
CA PHE A 124 8.99 -3.94 -5.77
C PHE A 124 7.93 -4.02 -6.86
N ALA A 125 7.66 -2.93 -7.57
CA ALA A 125 6.70 -2.92 -8.66
C ALA A 125 7.09 -3.84 -9.84
N LEU A 126 8.39 -4.02 -10.10
CA LEU A 126 8.88 -4.87 -11.20
C LEU A 126 8.92 -6.36 -10.88
N ARG A 127 9.12 -6.73 -9.61
CA ARG A 127 9.34 -8.13 -9.18
C ARG A 127 8.15 -8.76 -8.47
N THR A 128 7.17 -7.97 -8.06
CA THR A 128 5.92 -8.46 -7.47
C THR A 128 4.80 -8.46 -8.51
N GLY A 129 3.74 -9.25 -8.29
CA GLY A 129 2.57 -9.30 -9.19
C GLY A 129 2.77 -9.91 -10.58
N ARG A 130 3.99 -10.30 -10.96
CA ARG A 130 4.19 -11.20 -12.10
C ARG A 130 4.22 -12.62 -11.60
N ASP A 131 3.18 -13.38 -11.93
CA ASP A 131 3.30 -14.82 -12.00
C ASP A 131 4.55 -15.17 -12.84
N PRO A 132 5.40 -16.12 -12.42
CA PRO A 132 6.22 -16.83 -13.41
C PRO A 132 5.24 -17.35 -14.48
N PRO A 133 5.58 -17.34 -15.79
CA PRO A 133 4.63 -17.72 -16.83
C PRO A 133 4.20 -19.17 -16.63
N LEU A 134 3.15 -19.38 -15.87
CA LEU A 134 2.42 -20.62 -15.78
C LEU A 134 1.31 -20.48 -16.81
N CYS A 135 1.42 -21.30 -17.86
CA CYS A 135 0.31 -21.52 -18.75
C CYS A 135 -0.80 -22.22 -17.95
N GLU A 136 -1.68 -21.47 -17.29
CA GLU A 136 -2.93 -22.02 -16.78
C GLU A 136 -4.12 -21.34 -17.46
N SER A 137 -4.95 -22.19 -18.06
CA SER A 137 -6.11 -21.85 -18.85
C SER A 137 -7.34 -21.69 -17.95
N HIS A 138 -8.01 -20.55 -18.11
CA HIS A 138 -9.34 -20.20 -17.57
C HIS A 138 -9.44 -20.05 -16.05
N THR A 139 -9.65 -18.81 -15.56
CA THR A 139 -10.49 -18.55 -14.37
C THR A 139 -11.14 -17.16 -14.48
N GLU A 140 -12.41 -17.11 -14.05
CA GLU A 140 -13.36 -15.99 -13.93
C GLU A 140 -12.79 -14.73 -13.22
N PRO A 141 -13.45 -13.55 -13.32
CA PRO A 141 -12.98 -12.34 -12.64
C PRO A 141 -13.08 -12.50 -11.12
N VAL A 142 -11.92 -12.59 -10.45
CA VAL A 142 -11.81 -12.60 -8.98
C VAL A 142 -11.69 -11.15 -8.50
N LEU A 143 -12.56 -10.75 -7.58
CA LEU A 143 -12.44 -9.49 -6.84
C LEU A 143 -11.18 -9.57 -5.97
N THR A 144 -10.16 -8.77 -6.28
CA THR A 144 -8.90 -8.76 -5.54
C THR A 144 -8.95 -7.80 -4.33
N PRO A 145 -8.60 -8.27 -3.12
CA PRO A 145 -8.44 -7.39 -1.96
C PRO A 145 -7.23 -6.46 -2.15
N LEU A 146 -7.36 -5.19 -1.75
CA LEU A 146 -6.32 -4.18 -1.90
C LEU A 146 -6.01 -3.46 -0.58
N SER A 147 -4.74 -3.42 -0.18
CA SER A 147 -4.28 -2.73 1.02
C SER A 147 -3.51 -1.45 0.69
N LEU A 148 -3.88 -0.32 1.29
CA LEU A 148 -3.22 0.97 1.07
C LEU A 148 -2.27 1.29 2.24
N LEU A 149 -0.97 1.33 1.94
CA LEU A 149 0.11 1.70 2.85
C LEU A 149 0.46 3.16 2.67
N THR A 150 0.49 3.91 3.77
CA THR A 150 0.84 5.34 3.74
C THR A 150 1.91 5.69 4.76
N ASP A 151 3.01 6.25 4.27
CA ASP A 151 4.06 6.91 5.05
C ASP A 151 3.60 8.33 5.42
N PRO A 152 3.81 8.78 6.66
CA PRO A 152 3.48 10.12 7.05
C PRO A 152 4.59 11.17 6.73
N GLY A 153 5.86 10.81 6.53
CA GLY A 153 7.11 11.63 6.56
C GLY A 153 7.30 12.99 5.84
N VAL A 154 6.43 13.46 4.93
CA VAL A 154 6.72 14.66 4.10
C VAL A 154 5.92 15.88 4.52
N SER A 155 6.62 16.84 5.14
CA SER A 155 6.16 18.23 5.30
C SER A 155 6.48 19.01 4.02
N SER A 156 5.44 19.52 3.35
CA SER A 156 5.57 20.30 2.11
C SER A 156 6.39 21.58 2.33
N PRO A 157 7.26 22.00 1.40
CA PRO A 157 7.84 23.34 1.45
C PRO A 157 6.75 24.37 1.14
N THR A 158 6.50 25.27 2.09
CA THR A 158 5.66 26.45 1.94
C THR A 158 6.16 27.30 0.78
N GLN A 159 5.44 27.32 -0.36
CA GLN A 159 5.68 28.32 -1.39
C GLN A 159 5.23 29.68 -0.86
N SER A 160 6.19 30.53 -0.52
CA SER A 160 5.99 31.97 -0.36
C SER A 160 5.94 32.58 -1.75
N LEU A 161 4.75 32.99 -2.18
CA LEU A 161 4.58 33.89 -3.32
C LEU A 161 4.72 35.32 -2.79
N SER A 162 5.76 36.00 -3.27
CA SER A 162 5.93 37.46 -3.21
C SER A 162 5.31 38.11 -4.43
#